data_AF-A0A936NUJ7-F1
#
_entry.id   AF-A0A936NUJ7-F1
#
_cell.length_a   1.000
_cell.length_b   1.000
_cell.length_c   1.000
_cell.angle_alpha   90.00
_cell.angle_beta   90.00
_cell.angle_gamma   90.00
#
_symmetry.space_group_name_H-M   'P 1'
#
loop_
_entity.id
_entity.type
_entity.pdbx_description
1 polymer ?
#
loop_
_entity_poly.entity_id
_entity_poly.type
_entity_poly.pdbx_seq_one_letter_code
_entity_poly.pdbx_strand_id
1 'polypeptide(L)' 'MAKKTKQTFQKREKEKARAMKQKDKETRRIETKKLKASTTIEFGGEDPDIAGIKPGPQPLPEQWHHNVNNLVEIGDEK' A
#
# COMPACT_ATOMS: atom_id res chain seq x y z
N MET A 1 -51.04 10.85 28.05
CA MET A 1 -49.65 10.55 27.60
C MET A 1 -49.68 9.41 26.60
N ALA A 2 -49.23 9.63 25.35
CA ALA A 2 -49.23 8.60 24.32
C ALA A 2 -48.17 7.52 24.59
N LYS A 3 -48.57 6.25 24.59
CA LYS A 3 -47.66 5.10 24.73
C LYS A 3 -46.80 5.02 23.46
N LYS A 4 -45.51 5.37 23.58
CA LYS A 4 -44.57 5.24 22.45
C LYS A 4 -44.47 3.76 22.06
N THR A 5 -44.80 3.45 20.81
CA THR A 5 -44.76 2.09 20.30
C THR A 5 -43.31 1.62 20.13
N LYS A 6 -43.06 0.31 20.31
CA LYS A 6 -41.70 -0.29 20.21
C LYS A 6 -40.98 0.08 18.90
N GLN A 7 -41.72 0.21 17.80
CA GLN A 7 -41.21 0.64 16.50
C GLN A 7 -40.53 2.02 16.53
N THR A 8 -41.06 2.98 17.29
CA THR A 8 -40.49 4.33 17.39
C THR A 8 -39.18 4.35 18.18
N PHE A 9 -39.05 3.50 19.20
CA PHE A 9 -37.82 3.37 19.98
C PHE A 9 -36.70 2.76 19.14
N GLN A 10 -36.98 1.68 18.41
CA GLN A 10 -36.00 1.04 17.53
C GLN A 10 -35.48 1.98 16.45
N LYS A 11 -36.35 2.81 15.86
CA LYS A 11 -35.92 3.84 14.89
C LYS A 11 -34.94 4.83 15.52
N ARG A 12 -35.26 5.34 16.72
CA ARG A 12 -34.40 6.28 17.45
C ARG A 12 -33.06 5.66 17.84
N GLU A 13 -33.05 4.40 18.24
CA GLU A 13 -31.83 3.68 18.59
C GLU A 13 -30.92 3.48 17.37
N LYS A 14 -31.50 3.08 16.22
CA LYS A 14 -30.78 2.94 14.95
C LYS A 14 -30.18 4.28 14.48
N GLU A 15 -30.92 5.37 14.64
CA GLU A 15 -30.43 6.71 14.31
C GLU A 15 -29.27 7.12 15.22
N LYS A 16 -29.40 6.92 16.53
CA LYS A 16 -28.31 7.16 17.49
C LYS A 16 -27.07 6.34 17.15
N ALA A 17 -27.23 5.06 16.81
CA ALA A 17 -26.11 4.20 16.42
C ALA A 17 -25.41 4.70 15.14
N ARG A 18 -26.16 5.18 14.15
CA ARG A 18 -25.56 5.80 12.94
C ARG A 18 -24.78 7.06 13.29
N ALA A 19 -25.34 7.93 14.13
CA ALA A 19 -24.69 9.16 14.55
C ALA A 19 -23.40 8.89 15.34
N MET A 20 -23.42 7.91 16.26
CA MET A 20 -22.22 7.48 17.00
C MET A 20 -21.15 6.95 16.05
N LYS A 21 -21.50 6.04 15.13
CA LYS A 21 -20.54 5.49 14.14
C LYS A 21 -19.94 6.56 13.21
N GLN A 22 -20.70 7.58 12.85
CA GLN A 22 -20.20 8.71 12.06
C GLN A 22 -19.18 9.51 12.87
N LYS A 23 -19.49 9.87 14.12
CA LYS A 23 -18.57 10.55 15.02
C LYS A 23 -17.28 9.74 15.22
N ASP A 24 -17.37 8.45 15.49
CA ASP A 24 -16.19 7.58 15.66
C ASP A 24 -15.31 7.50 14.41
N LYS A 25 -15.94 7.56 13.22
CA LYS A 25 -15.20 7.59 11.95
C LYS A 25 -14.50 8.93 11.76
N GLU A 26 -15.13 10.02 12.15
CA GLU A 26 -14.55 11.37 12.09
C GLU A 26 -13.39 11.53 13.07
N THR A 27 -13.55 11.06 14.32
CA THR A 27 -12.46 11.08 15.31
C THR A 27 -11.28 10.27 14.81
N ARG A 28 -11.50 9.04 14.32
CA ARG A 28 -10.43 8.21 13.74
C ARG A 28 -9.74 8.89 12.55
N ARG A 29 -10.49 9.58 11.68
CA ARG A 29 -9.90 10.33 10.56
C ARG A 29 -9.03 11.51 11.03
N ILE A 30 -9.46 12.21 12.07
CA ILE A 30 -8.69 13.31 12.66
C ILE A 30 -7.42 12.77 13.32
N GLU A 31 -7.52 11.67 14.07
CA GLU A 31 -6.37 11.01 14.69
C GLU A 31 -5.36 10.53 13.66
N THR A 32 -5.78 9.82 12.61
CA THR A 32 -4.85 9.39 11.56
C THR A 32 -4.23 10.58 10.82
N LYS A 33 -4.98 11.65 10.59
CA LYS A 33 -4.42 12.88 9.99
C LYS A 33 -3.38 13.52 10.90
N LYS A 34 -3.62 13.58 12.22
CA LYS A 34 -2.66 14.08 13.21
C LYS A 34 -1.40 13.22 13.23
N LEU A 35 -1.53 11.89 13.28
CA LEU A 35 -0.40 10.97 13.24
C LEU A 35 0.44 11.15 11.98
N LYS A 36 -0.21 11.22 10.81
CA LYS A 36 0.48 11.47 9.53
C LYS A 36 1.17 12.83 9.48
N ALA A 37 0.63 13.85 10.14
CA ALA A 37 1.25 15.17 10.22
C ALA A 37 2.40 15.23 11.23
N SER A 38 2.35 14.43 12.30
CA SER A 38 3.44 14.32 13.29
C SER A 38 4.57 13.42 12.83
N THR A 39 4.31 12.47 11.93
CA THR A 39 5.36 11.70 11.29
C THR A 39 6.10 12.62 10.33
N THR A 40 7.29 13.06 10.72
CA THR A 40 8.27 13.60 9.79
C THR A 40 8.57 12.52 8.77
N ILE A 41 8.13 12.71 7.53
CA ILE A 41 8.62 11.90 6.41
C ILE A 41 10.09 12.27 6.31
N GLU A 42 10.98 11.36 6.73
CA GLU A 42 12.42 11.54 6.55
C GLU A 42 12.74 11.47 5.05
N PHE A 43 12.56 12.60 4.38
CA PHE A 43 12.99 12.84 3.01
C PHE A 43 14.52 13.01 3.03
N GLY A 44 15.27 11.93 3.26
CA GLY A 44 16.73 12.03 3.34
C GLY A 44 17.49 10.76 3.71
N GLY A 45 16.82 9.76 4.28
CA GLY A 45 17.42 8.43 4.47
C GLY A 45 16.93 7.49 3.37
N GLU A 46 17.81 7.11 2.46
CA GLU A 46 17.53 6.00 1.55
C GLU A 46 17.41 4.73 2.39
N ASP A 47 16.28 4.03 2.30
CA ASP A 47 16.05 2.81 3.07
C ASP A 47 17.16 1.80 2.73
N PRO A 48 17.90 1.24 3.70
CA PRO A 48 18.95 0.28 3.43
C PRO A 48 18.48 -0.90 2.57
N ASP A 49 17.19 -1.26 2.65
CA ASP A 49 16.60 -2.34 1.83
C ASP A 49 16.29 -1.91 0.39
N ILE A 50 16.08 -0.61 0.14
CA ILE A 50 15.80 -0.08 -1.20
C ILE A 50 17.05 0.48 -1.90
N ALA A 51 18.11 0.74 -1.14
CA ALA A 51 19.36 1.28 -1.64
C ALA A 51 19.97 0.35 -2.70
N GLY A 52 20.19 0.89 -3.91
CA GLY A 52 20.79 0.15 -5.04
C GLY A 52 19.81 -0.61 -5.93
N ILE A 53 18.50 -0.64 -5.60
CA ILE A 53 17.48 -1.17 -6.51
C ILE A 53 17.18 -0.11 -7.58
N LYS A 54 17.54 -0.40 -8.82
CA LYS A 54 17.18 0.44 -9.97
C LYS A 54 15.77 0.08 -10.44
N PRO A 55 14.86 1.06 -10.61
CA PRO A 55 13.56 0.77 -11.22
C PRO A 55 13.75 0.33 -12.66
N GLY A 56 13.11 -0.78 -13.04
CA GLY A 56 13.21 -1.39 -14.37
C GLY A 56 13.81 -2.80 -14.34
N PRO A 57 13.97 -3.44 -15.51
CA PRO A 57 14.59 -4.75 -15.59
C PRO A 57 16.08 -4.65 -15.19
N GLN A 58 16.47 -5.39 -14.15
CA GLN A 58 17.87 -5.51 -13.77
C GLN A 58 18.65 -6.21 -14.89
N PRO A 59 19.89 -5.76 -15.18
CA PRO A 59 20.74 -6.44 -16.15
C PRO A 59 20.96 -7.88 -15.72
N LEU A 60 20.99 -8.80 -16.69
CA LEU A 60 21.29 -10.19 -16.41
C LEU A 60 22.76 -10.30 -15.94
N PRO A 61 23.04 -11.06 -14.86
CA PRO A 61 24.39 -11.29 -14.39
C PRO A 61 25.28 -11.94 -15.47
N GLU A 62 26.59 -11.69 -15.36
CA GLU A 62 27.61 -12.10 -16.34
C GLU A 62 27.63 -13.62 -16.59
N GLN A 63 27.29 -14.42 -15.59
CA GLN A 63 27.15 -15.88 -15.69
C GLN A 63 26.11 -16.35 -16.74
N TRP A 64 25.18 -15.49 -17.15
CA TRP A 64 24.17 -15.78 -18.18
C TRP A 64 24.48 -15.14 -19.53
N HIS A 65 25.59 -14.42 -19.67
CA HIS A 65 26.06 -13.96 -20.98
C HIS A 65 26.66 -15.17 -21.73
N HIS A 66 25.86 -15.83 -22.56
CA HIS A 66 26.35 -16.86 -23.47
C HIS A 66 27.17 -16.19 -24.56
N ASN A 67 28.46 -16.52 -24.64
CA ASN A 67 29.37 -16.00 -25.65
C ASN A 67 28.95 -16.53 -27.03
N VAL A 68 28.22 -15.73 -27.81
CA VAL A 68 27.69 -16.08 -29.14
C VAL A 68 28.76 -16.25 -30.22
N ASN A 69 30.04 -16.01 -29.90
CA ASN A 69 31.12 -16.00 -30.88
C ASN A 69 31.72 -17.38 -31.19
N ASN A 70 31.32 -18.46 -30.50
CA ASN A 70 31.87 -19.81 -30.74
C ASN A 70 31.03 -20.70 -31.65
N LEU A 71 29.98 -20.18 -32.31
CA LEU A 71 29.11 -20.97 -33.20
C LEU A 71 29.44 -20.84 -34.70
N VAL A 72 30.52 -20.13 -35.07
CA VAL A 72 30.91 -19.92 -36.48
C VAL A 72 32.05 -20.86 -36.92
N GLU A 73 32.73 -21.57 -36.01
CA GLU A 73 33.89 -22.42 -36.34
C GLU A 73 33.60 -23.91 -36.58
N ILE A 74 32.34 -24.33 -36.76
CA ILE A 74 31.99 -25.74 -37.06
C ILE A 74 31.72 -25.95 -38.58
N GLY A 75 32.08 -24.98 -39.42
CA GLY A 75 31.61 -24.90 -40.80
C GLY A 75 32.50 -25.45 -41.92
N ASP A 76 33.83 -25.49 -41.79
CA ASP A 76 34.72 -25.69 -42.94
C ASP A 76 35.87 -26.67 -42.66
N GLU A 77 35.57 -27.97 -42.64
CA GLU A 77 36.55 -29.02 -42.97
C GLU A 77 35.90 -30.11 -43.84
N LYS A 78 35.88 -29.89 -45.17
CA LYS A 78 36.24 -30.91 -46.17
C LYS A 78 36.50 -30.32 -47.55
#